data_AF-A0A438I4M0-F1
#
_entry.id   AF-A0A438I4M0-F1
#
_cell.length_a   1.000
_cell.length_b   1.000
_cell.length_c   1.000
_cell.angle_alpha   90.00
_cell.angle_beta   90.00
_cell.angle_gamma   90.00
#
_symmetry.space_group_name_H-M   'P 1'
#
loop_
_entity.id
_entity.type
_entity.pdbx_description
1 polymer ?
#
loop_
_entity_poly.entity_id
_entity_poly.type
_entity_poly.pdbx_seq_one_letter_code
_entity_poly.pdbx_strand_id
1 'polypeptide(L)'
;MMRHKMNQPGKSLGVSWSLAVKFGKAFGLHVTVFSTSISKKEEALNLLGADKFVVSSDEQQMMTVGVLVLVGSPSEAKSSPGNLVRGMRTVSGSATGGTKDIQEMLDFCAAHGIHPEIEVIPIQYANEALERL
;
A
#
# COMPACT_ATOMS: atom_id res chain seq x y z
N MET A 1 -3.05 6.04 8.63
CA MET A 1 -3.56 7.08 7.70
C MET A 1 -4.01 8.36 8.41
N MET A 2 -4.81 8.26 9.48
CA MET A 2 -5.33 9.43 10.24
C MET A 2 -4.25 10.38 10.79
N ARG A 3 -3.18 9.84 11.39
CA ARG A 3 -2.07 10.64 11.97
C ARG A 3 -1.41 11.60 10.96
N HIS A 4 -1.41 11.23 9.69
CA HIS A 4 -0.80 12.00 8.59
C HIS A 4 -1.84 12.70 7.71
N LYS A 5 -3.10 12.79 8.17
CA LYS A 5 -4.23 13.37 7.43
C LYS A 5 -4.42 12.75 6.04
N MET A 6 -4.11 11.46 5.88
CA MET A 6 -4.22 10.71 4.62
C MET A 6 -5.62 10.13 4.37
N ASN A 7 -6.63 10.69 5.03
CA ASN A 7 -8.06 10.37 4.86
C ASN A 7 -8.82 11.50 4.14
N GLN A 8 -8.09 12.41 3.49
CA GLN A 8 -8.64 13.56 2.79
C GLN A 8 -8.49 13.36 1.28
N PRO A 9 -9.53 13.63 0.47
CA PRO A 9 -9.46 13.51 -0.97
C PRO A 9 -8.34 14.38 -1.58
N GLY A 10 -7.80 13.94 -2.72
CA GLY A 10 -6.83 14.70 -3.52
C GLY A 10 -5.37 14.59 -3.06
N LYS A 11 -5.07 13.80 -2.02
CA LYS A 11 -3.69 13.45 -1.65
C LYS A 11 -3.20 12.23 -2.40
N SER A 12 -1.89 12.13 -2.60
CA SER A 12 -1.27 11.00 -3.31
C SER A 12 -0.73 9.95 -2.34
N LEU A 13 -0.99 8.68 -2.63
CA LEU A 13 -0.55 7.55 -1.81
C LEU A 13 0.21 6.54 -2.67
N GLY A 14 1.44 6.20 -2.27
CA GLY A 14 2.22 5.12 -2.87
C GLY A 14 2.17 3.84 -2.04
N VAL A 15 1.78 2.72 -2.65
CA VAL A 15 1.65 1.41 -1.96
C VAL A 15 2.14 0.26 -2.84
N SER A 16 2.55 -0.84 -2.23
CA SER A 16 2.80 -2.10 -2.95
C SER A 16 1.74 -3.17 -2.65
N TRP A 17 0.91 -2.97 -1.62
CA TRP A 17 -0.06 -3.94 -1.14
C TRP A 17 -1.44 -3.67 -1.73
N SER A 18 -2.11 -4.72 -2.22
CA SER A 18 -3.40 -4.62 -2.92
C SER A 18 -4.51 -4.02 -2.05
N LEU A 19 -4.63 -4.45 -0.78
CA LEU A 19 -5.64 -3.92 0.14
C LEU A 19 -5.46 -2.42 0.39
N ALA A 20 -4.21 -1.95 0.46
CA ALA A 20 -3.92 -0.54 0.65
C ALA A 20 -4.35 0.32 -0.55
N VAL A 21 -4.45 -0.27 -1.75
CA VAL A 21 -5.04 0.40 -2.93
C VAL A 21 -6.51 0.67 -2.69
N LYS A 22 -7.28 -0.35 -2.30
CA LYS A 22 -8.73 -0.23 -2.05
C LYS A 22 -9.03 0.83 -0.97
N PHE A 23 -8.26 0.85 0.12
CA PHE A 23 -8.36 1.90 1.14
C PHE A 23 -8.04 3.29 0.58
N GLY A 24 -6.94 3.43 -0.17
CA GLY A 24 -6.57 4.72 -0.75
C GLY A 24 -7.65 5.26 -1.68
N LYS A 25 -8.24 4.40 -2.51
CA LYS A 25 -9.34 4.79 -3.41
C LYS A 25 -10.61 5.17 -2.64
N ALA A 26 -10.97 4.43 -1.59
CA ALA A 26 -12.11 4.77 -0.73
C ALA A 26 -11.93 6.13 0.00
N PHE A 27 -10.69 6.50 0.34
CA PHE A 27 -10.38 7.83 0.88
C PHE A 27 -10.28 8.94 -0.18
N GLY A 28 -10.54 8.64 -1.46
CA GLY A 28 -10.45 9.60 -2.56
C GLY A 28 -9.01 10.02 -2.88
N LEU A 29 -8.04 9.16 -2.61
CA LEU A 29 -6.63 9.40 -2.88
C LEU A 29 -6.29 9.06 -4.34
N HIS A 30 -5.25 9.72 -4.84
CA HIS A 30 -4.56 9.31 -6.04
C HIS A 30 -3.54 8.22 -5.68
N VAL A 31 -3.83 6.98 -6.02
CA VAL A 31 -3.05 5.80 -5.62
C VAL A 31 -2.07 5.39 -6.71
N THR A 32 -0.80 5.26 -6.35
CA THR A 32 0.25 4.70 -7.19
C THR A 32 0.71 3.36 -6.64
N VAL A 33 0.69 2.32 -7.47
CA VAL A 33 1.19 0.98 -7.13
C VAL A 33 2.65 0.84 -7.51
N PHE A 34 3.46 0.36 -6.57
CA PHE A 34 4.86 0.01 -6.75
C PHE A 34 5.01 -1.50 -6.83
N SER A 35 5.62 -2.00 -7.91
CA SER A 35 5.93 -3.43 -8.03
C SER A 35 7.19 -3.65 -8.83
N THR A 36 7.93 -4.71 -8.53
CA THR A 36 8.98 -5.22 -9.41
C THR A 36 8.40 -6.06 -10.56
N SER A 37 7.15 -6.53 -10.44
CA SER A 37 6.51 -7.43 -11.40
C SER A 37 5.56 -6.66 -12.32
N ILE A 38 5.95 -6.47 -13.58
CA ILE A 38 5.12 -5.77 -14.57
C ILE A 38 3.80 -6.50 -14.88
N SER A 39 3.75 -7.82 -14.68
CA SER A 39 2.55 -8.64 -14.84
C SER A 39 1.40 -8.18 -13.93
N LYS A 40 1.69 -7.53 -12.79
CA LYS A 40 0.67 -7.02 -11.86
C LYS A 40 0.05 -5.70 -12.31
N LYS A 41 0.51 -5.10 -13.41
CA LYS A 41 0.07 -3.78 -13.87
C LYS A 41 -1.42 -3.76 -14.21
N GLU A 42 -1.90 -4.77 -14.93
CA GLU A 42 -3.30 -4.82 -15.35
C GLU A 42 -4.23 -4.97 -14.15
N GLU A 43 -3.92 -5.89 -13.23
CA GLU A 43 -4.64 -6.04 -11.97
C GLU A 43 -4.64 -4.74 -11.16
N ALA A 44 -3.49 -4.09 -11.01
CA ALA A 44 -3.37 -2.87 -10.24
C ALA A 44 -4.24 -1.72 -10.80
N LEU A 45 -4.23 -1.53 -12.11
CA LEU A 45 -4.95 -0.42 -12.75
C LEU A 45 -6.45 -0.74 -12.93
N ASN A 46 -6.77 -1.93 -13.44
CA ASN A 46 -8.14 -2.24 -13.88
C ASN A 46 -8.98 -2.90 -12.79
N LEU A 47 -8.38 -3.76 -11.96
CA LEU A 47 -9.11 -4.49 -10.92
C LEU A 47 -9.09 -3.75 -9.58
N LEU A 48 -7.93 -3.25 -9.18
CA LEU A 48 -7.78 -2.54 -7.90
C LEU A 48 -8.08 -1.03 -8.01
N GLY A 49 -8.11 -0.48 -9.23
CA GLY A 49 -8.44 0.92 -9.48
C GLY A 49 -7.33 1.91 -9.11
N ALA A 50 -6.06 1.49 -9.14
CA ALA A 50 -4.94 2.40 -8.97
C ALA A 50 -4.86 3.40 -10.15
N ASP A 51 -4.47 4.63 -9.86
CA ASP A 51 -4.36 5.69 -10.88
C ASP A 51 -3.04 5.60 -11.66
N LYS A 52 -2.00 5.06 -11.03
CA LYS A 52 -0.66 4.91 -11.63
C LYS A 52 -0.01 3.61 -11.19
N PHE A 53 0.81 3.03 -12.06
CA PHE A 53 1.67 1.89 -11.76
C PHE A 53 3.12 2.27 -12.06
N VAL A 54 4.03 1.93 -11.14
CA VAL A 54 5.47 2.18 -11.24
C VAL A 54 6.22 0.87 -11.04
N VAL A 55 7.10 0.57 -12.00
CA VAL A 55 8.05 -0.52 -11.87
C VAL A 55 9.18 -0.06 -10.94
N SER A 56 9.26 -0.61 -9.73
CA SER A 56 10.20 -0.10 -8.71
C SER A 56 11.68 -0.33 -9.05
N SER A 57 11.96 -1.25 -9.97
CA SER A 57 13.32 -1.48 -10.50
C SER A 57 13.74 -0.45 -11.56
N ASP A 58 12.81 0.40 -12.02
CA ASP A 58 13.08 1.45 -13.00
C ASP A 58 13.36 2.77 -12.26
N GLU A 59 14.63 3.19 -12.28
CA GLU A 59 15.09 4.42 -11.61
C GLU A 59 14.39 5.69 -12.13
N GLN A 60 14.08 5.76 -13.43
CA GLN A 60 13.43 6.93 -14.01
C GLN A 60 12.00 7.06 -13.49
N GLN A 61 11.27 5.95 -13.38
CA GLN A 61 9.91 5.97 -12.83
C GLN A 61 9.90 6.31 -11.33
N MET A 62 10.86 5.76 -10.57
CA MET A 62 10.99 6.00 -9.13
C MET A 62 11.30 7.46 -8.77
N MET A 63 12.05 8.18 -9.61
CA MET A 63 12.36 9.60 -9.41
C MET A 63 11.13 10.52 -9.44
N THR A 64 10.01 10.07 -10.02
CA THR A 64 8.78 10.88 -10.18
C THR A 64 7.81 10.78 -9.00
N VAL A 65 8.20 10.13 -7.90
CA VAL A 65 7.29 9.73 -6.81
C VAL A 65 7.54 10.54 -5.53
N GLY A 66 6.45 10.96 -4.89
CA GLY A 66 6.46 11.76 -3.66
C GLY A 66 6.63 10.95 -2.37
N VAL A 67 5.52 10.70 -1.67
CA VAL A 67 5.52 10.20 -0.28
C VAL A 67 5.53 8.65 -0.24
N LEU A 68 6.48 8.09 0.51
CA LEU A 68 6.62 6.65 0.77
C LEU A 68 6.31 6.36 2.24
N VAL A 69 5.32 5.50 2.51
CA VAL A 69 5.04 4.97 3.85
C VAL A 69 5.54 3.53 3.92
N LEU A 70 6.51 3.27 4.79
CA LEU A 70 7.09 1.94 4.98
C LEU A 70 6.23 1.14 5.97
N VAL A 71 5.53 0.12 5.48
CA VAL A 71 4.75 -0.82 6.32
C VAL A 71 5.46 -2.19 6.41
N GLY A 72 6.39 -2.48 5.51
CA GLY A 72 7.26 -3.65 5.61
C GLY A 72 8.45 -3.43 6.55
N SER A 73 9.03 -4.54 7.02
CA SER A 73 10.25 -4.55 7.84
C SER A 73 11.41 -5.14 7.03
N PRO A 74 12.00 -4.38 6.08
CA PRO A 74 13.16 -4.86 5.35
C PRO A 74 14.35 -5.02 6.30
N SER A 75 15.24 -5.98 6.01
CA SER A 75 16.49 -6.19 6.77
C SER A 75 17.44 -5.00 6.68
N GLU A 76 17.36 -4.22 5.60
CA GLU A 76 18.14 -3.01 5.40
C GLU A 76 17.26 -1.88 4.82
N ALA A 77 17.41 -0.67 5.35
CA ALA A 77 16.72 0.53 4.84
C ALA A 77 17.75 1.60 4.48
N LYS A 78 18.14 1.66 3.20
CA LYS A 78 19.00 2.73 2.68
C LYS A 78 18.16 3.99 2.48
N SER A 79 18.51 5.04 3.21
CA SER A 79 17.91 6.37 3.04
C SER A 79 18.97 7.38 2.62
N SER A 80 18.56 8.42 1.89
CA SER A 80 19.40 9.56 1.55
C SER A 80 18.96 10.77 2.38
N PRO A 81 19.60 11.06 3.53
CA PRO A 81 19.17 12.14 4.43
C PRO A 81 19.08 13.51 3.74
N GLY A 82 19.98 13.79 2.79
CA GLY A 82 19.95 15.04 2.03
C GLY A 82 18.63 15.25 1.26
N ASN A 83 18.02 14.19 0.74
CA ASN A 83 16.74 14.26 0.04
C ASN A 83 15.56 14.47 1.00
N LEU A 84 15.65 13.90 2.21
CA LEU A 84 14.64 14.11 3.25
C LEU A 84 14.64 15.56 3.72
N VAL A 85 15.82 16.11 4.01
CA VAL A 85 15.97 17.50 4.49
C VAL A 85 15.59 18.50 3.41
N ARG A 86 16.15 18.37 2.19
CA ARG A 86 15.87 19.31 1.09
C ARG A 86 14.40 19.26 0.64
N GLY A 87 13.78 18.09 0.69
CA GLY A 87 12.40 17.89 0.27
C GLY A 87 11.36 18.01 1.39
N MET A 88 11.75 18.32 2.63
CA MET A 88 10.88 18.29 3.82
C MET A 88 10.01 17.03 3.91
N ARG A 89 10.61 15.87 3.63
CA ARG A 89 9.90 14.58 3.54
C ARG A 89 9.88 13.89 4.90
N THR A 90 8.81 13.12 5.16
CA THR A 90 8.65 12.36 6.41
C THR A 90 8.71 10.86 6.13
N VAL A 91 9.45 10.12 6.97
CA VAL A 91 9.41 8.65 7.04
C VAL A 91 8.75 8.28 8.37
N SER A 92 7.73 7.44 8.34
CA SER A 92 6.98 7.03 9.52
C SER A 92 6.58 5.57 9.40
N GLY A 93 6.69 4.82 10.50
CA GLY A 93 6.31 3.41 10.59
C GLY A 93 5.12 3.19 11.54
N SER A 94 4.41 2.08 11.34
CA SER A 94 3.33 1.61 12.18
C SER A 94 3.20 0.10 12.02
N ALA A 95 3.21 -0.67 13.11
CA ALA A 95 3.10 -2.13 13.06
C ALA A 95 1.63 -2.61 13.04
N THR A 96 0.82 -2.16 14.01
CA THR A 96 -0.60 -2.51 14.13
C THR A 96 -1.36 -1.35 14.79
N GLY A 97 -2.66 -1.23 14.53
CA GLY A 97 -3.55 -0.28 15.22
C GLY A 97 -4.05 -0.79 16.57
N GLY A 98 -4.60 0.11 17.42
CA GLY A 98 -5.29 -0.30 18.64
C GLY A 98 -6.63 -0.99 18.34
N THR A 99 -7.26 -1.63 19.32
CA THR A 99 -8.57 -2.32 19.14
C THR A 99 -9.65 -1.39 18.60
N LYS A 100 -9.72 -0.16 19.11
CA LYS A 100 -10.63 0.87 18.61
C LYS A 100 -10.34 1.23 17.14
N ASP A 101 -9.07 1.44 16.79
CA ASP A 101 -8.66 1.74 15.42
C ASP A 101 -9.01 0.59 14.46
N ILE A 102 -8.87 -0.66 14.92
CA ILE A 102 -9.23 -1.86 14.17
C ILE A 102 -10.74 -1.92 13.95
N GLN A 103 -11.55 -1.63 14.97
CA GLN A 103 -13.01 -1.62 14.81
C GLN A 103 -13.45 -0.54 13.81
N GLU A 104 -12.94 0.68 13.93
CA GLU A 104 -13.22 1.77 12.98
C GLU A 104 -12.80 1.39 11.54
N MET A 105 -11.69 0.67 11.39
CA MET A 105 -11.23 0.15 10.10
C MET A 105 -12.19 -0.91 9.55
N LEU A 106 -12.68 -1.85 10.37
CA LEU A 106 -13.63 -2.87 9.95
C LEU A 106 -14.98 -2.25 9.54
N ASP A 107 -15.48 -1.29 10.31
CA ASP A 107 -16.71 -0.58 10.00
C ASP A 107 -16.58 0.20 8.68
N PHE A 108 -15.43 0.84 8.46
CA PHE A 108 -15.11 1.51 7.20
C PHE A 108 -15.08 0.54 6.03
N CYS A 109 -14.44 -0.64 6.19
CA CYS A 109 -14.42 -1.67 5.17
C CYS A 109 -15.83 -2.14 4.80
N ALA A 110 -16.67 -2.40 5.81
CA ALA A 110 -18.05 -2.81 5.60
C ALA A 110 -18.85 -1.74 4.84
N ALA A 111 -18.67 -0.45 5.19
CA ALA A 111 -19.37 0.66 4.55
C ALA A 111 -18.95 0.90 3.08
N HIS A 112 -17.72 0.57 2.71
CA HIS A 112 -17.15 0.85 1.38
C HIS A 112 -16.96 -0.41 0.52
N GLY A 113 -17.39 -1.58 1.00
CA GLY A 113 -17.22 -2.84 0.28
C GLY A 113 -15.75 -3.22 0.09
N ILE A 114 -14.86 -2.85 1.02
CA ILE A 114 -13.44 -3.21 0.93
C ILE A 114 -13.28 -4.63 1.46
N HIS A 115 -12.97 -5.55 0.55
CA HIS A 115 -12.65 -6.95 0.85
C HIS A 115 -11.22 -7.29 0.41
N PRO A 116 -10.51 -8.17 1.15
CA PRO A 116 -9.31 -8.79 0.63
C PRO A 116 -9.65 -9.72 -0.56
N GLU A 117 -8.69 -9.93 -1.44
CA GLU A 117 -8.72 -11.07 -2.35
C GLU A 117 -8.28 -12.31 -1.56
N ILE A 118 -9.10 -13.37 -1.60
CA ILE A 118 -8.87 -14.57 -0.80
C ILE A 118 -8.91 -15.83 -1.65
N GLU A 119 -8.05 -16.78 -1.32
CA GLU A 119 -8.14 -18.17 -1.75
C GLU A 119 -8.57 -18.99 -0.53
N VAL A 120 -9.73 -19.65 -0.60
CA VAL A 120 -10.18 -20.55 0.45
C VAL A 120 -9.60 -21.93 0.19
N ILE A 121 -8.74 -22.39 1.10
CA ILE A 121 -8.09 -23.70 1.04
C ILE A 121 -8.59 -24.61 2.17
N PRO A 122 -8.73 -25.93 1.94
CA PRO A 122 -8.92 -26.88 3.02
C PRO A 122 -7.69 -26.93 3.93
N ILE A 123 -7.90 -27.18 5.23
CA ILE A 123 -6.81 -27.20 6.23
C ILE A 123 -5.70 -28.20 5.91
N GLN A 124 -6.02 -29.27 5.17
CA GLN A 124 -5.06 -30.28 4.74
C GLN A 124 -3.99 -29.72 3.80
N TYR A 125 -4.27 -28.61 3.10
CA TYR A 125 -3.38 -27.97 2.13
C TYR A 125 -2.62 -26.76 2.70
N ALA A 126 -2.65 -26.57 4.02
CA ALA A 126 -2.07 -25.38 4.65
C ALA A 126 -0.55 -25.26 4.41
N ASN A 127 0.17 -26.38 4.41
CA ASN A 127 1.62 -26.39 4.19
C ASN A 127 1.94 -26.05 2.73
N GLU A 128 1.23 -26.66 1.79
CA GLU A 128 1.38 -26.39 0.37
C GLU A 128 1.03 -24.96 0.02
N ALA A 129 0.14 -24.30 0.78
CA ALA A 129 -0.14 -22.89 0.62
C ALA A 129 0.98 -21.99 1.15
N LEU A 130 1.63 -22.38 2.25
CA LEU A 130 2.77 -21.65 2.79
C LEU A 130 3.96 -21.62 1.82
N GLU A 131 4.21 -22.71 1.09
CA GLU A 131 5.28 -22.82 0.08
C GLU A 131 5.11 -21.90 -1.14
N ARG A 132 3.91 -21.32 -1.35
CA ARG A 132 3.61 -20.44 -2.50
C ARG A 132 3.70 -18.95 -2.18
N LEU A 133 3.85 -18.60 -0.89
CA LEU A 133 3.90 -17.22 -0.38
C LEU A 133 5.33 -16.68 -0.37
#